data_AF-A0A090QHP2-F1
#
_entry.id   AF-A0A090QHP2-F1
#
_cell.length_a   1.000
_cell.length_b   1.000
_cell.length_c   1.000
_cell.angle_alpha   90.00
_cell.angle_beta   90.00
_cell.angle_gamma   90.00
#
_symmetry.space_group_name_H-M   'P 1'
#
loop_
_entity.id
_entity.type
_entity.pdbx_description
1 polymer ?
#
loop_
_entity_poly.entity_id
_entity_poly.type
_entity_poly.pdbx_seq_one_letter_code
_entity_poly.pdbx_strand_id
1 'polypeptide(L)'
;MTIYKTVPIIALASLLAACGSDSGSDTTEQRAKVSFSVSDAPVDTASEVVVAFDKIELQHDNGQRYIIDVDEDSQGNDYQQIDLLKYPGTEAAMIITDEELPVGHYKEMIIHTVPGSMNYVEDNGQHALKIPSNKLRLGGFTVESEAVQSFTIEFDLRKALVLRGNENSNNGYNLKPHGVTIIDNSEASSLFGQVDPALFTAGEQCEAEGNVVYLYAGHGHQDATLLDNLDVNDPDFDASTALLESVWHRMLRYRSMKTTTMPLGIYLLGRIPWPSRVMRAWMIRFNTIAIF
;
A
#
# COMPACT_ATOMS: atom_id res chain seq x y z
N MET A 1 -29.24 -68.74 35.70
CA MET A 1 -30.07 -67.54 35.96
C MET A 1 -29.16 -66.55 36.67
N THR A 2 -28.85 -65.38 36.14
CA THR A 2 -29.76 -64.40 35.55
C THR A 2 -29.08 -63.66 34.40
N ILE A 3 -29.86 -63.42 33.35
CA ILE A 3 -29.51 -62.89 32.04
C ILE A 3 -29.52 -61.36 32.11
N TYR A 4 -28.46 -60.68 31.66
CA TYR A 4 -28.51 -59.26 31.33
C TYR A 4 -28.35 -59.08 29.82
N LYS A 5 -29.40 -58.52 29.23
CA LYS A 5 -29.60 -58.31 27.79
C LYS A 5 -28.67 -57.22 27.28
N THR A 6 -27.85 -57.54 26.29
CA THR A 6 -27.10 -56.60 25.45
C THR A 6 -28.05 -55.86 24.50
N VAL A 7 -28.02 -54.53 24.52
CA VAL A 7 -28.70 -53.67 23.54
C VAL A 7 -27.66 -53.24 22.50
N PRO A 8 -27.80 -53.59 21.21
CA PRO A 8 -26.89 -53.12 20.17
C PRO A 8 -27.32 -51.73 19.69
N ILE A 9 -26.43 -50.75 19.80
CA ILE A 9 -26.56 -49.44 19.17
C ILE A 9 -26.18 -49.60 17.70
N ILE A 10 -27.16 -49.42 16.82
CA ILE A 10 -27.01 -49.38 15.37
C ILE A 10 -26.30 -48.07 15.01
N ALA A 11 -25.01 -48.15 14.72
CA ALA A 11 -24.27 -47.04 14.12
C ALA A 11 -24.57 -47.01 12.61
N LEU A 12 -25.26 -45.96 12.20
CA LEU A 12 -25.66 -45.66 10.83
C LEU A 12 -24.41 -45.28 10.02
N ALA A 13 -23.94 -46.18 9.17
CA ALA A 13 -22.87 -45.91 8.21
C ALA A 13 -23.44 -45.07 7.05
N SER A 14 -23.14 -43.78 7.04
CA SER A 14 -23.35 -42.91 5.89
C SER A 14 -22.33 -43.25 4.81
N LEU A 15 -22.77 -44.05 3.85
CA LEU A 15 -22.14 -44.22 2.54
C LEU A 15 -22.27 -42.89 1.77
N LEU A 16 -21.25 -42.04 1.81
CA LEU A 16 -21.08 -41.04 0.74
C LEU A 16 -20.55 -41.77 -0.50
N ALA A 17 -21.48 -42.22 -1.33
CA ALA A 17 -21.21 -42.53 -2.72
C ALA A 17 -21.04 -41.23 -3.49
N ALA A 18 -19.79 -40.77 -3.66
CA ALA A 18 -19.42 -39.81 -4.69
C ALA A 18 -18.72 -40.58 -5.81
N CYS A 19 -19.53 -41.25 -6.65
CA CYS A 19 -19.10 -41.80 -7.93
C CYS A 19 -19.72 -40.89 -9.00
N GLY A 20 -18.88 -40.08 -9.64
CA GLY A 20 -19.21 -39.22 -10.76
C GLY A 20 -17.97 -39.08 -11.63
N SER A 21 -17.75 -40.08 -12.47
CA SER A 21 -16.72 -40.15 -13.50
C SER A 21 -17.04 -39.15 -14.61
N ASP A 22 -16.15 -38.19 -14.86
CA ASP A 22 -15.94 -37.70 -16.22
C ASP A 22 -14.45 -37.69 -16.54
N SER A 23 -14.13 -38.28 -17.69
CA SER A 23 -12.79 -38.42 -18.24
C SER A 23 -12.46 -37.16 -19.03
N GLY A 24 -12.04 -36.12 -18.33
CA GLY A 24 -11.38 -34.94 -18.87
C GLY A 24 -10.15 -34.67 -18.04
N SER A 25 -8.99 -34.46 -18.68
CA SER A 25 -7.81 -33.96 -18.00
C SER A 25 -8.03 -32.49 -17.60
N ASP A 26 -8.92 -32.25 -16.64
CA ASP A 26 -9.07 -30.98 -15.97
C ASP A 26 -8.21 -31.06 -14.70
N THR A 27 -6.98 -30.59 -14.80
CA THR A 27 -6.28 -30.13 -13.61
C THR A 27 -7.06 -28.93 -13.12
N THR A 28 -7.97 -29.11 -12.16
CA THR A 28 -8.63 -27.99 -11.49
C THR A 28 -7.53 -27.10 -10.93
N GLU A 29 -7.35 -25.94 -11.56
CA GLU A 29 -6.39 -24.95 -11.08
C GLU A 29 -6.79 -24.60 -9.65
N GLN A 30 -5.85 -24.77 -8.72
CA GLN A 30 -6.10 -24.43 -7.33
C GLN A 30 -6.40 -22.93 -7.25
N ARG A 31 -7.47 -22.56 -6.53
CA ARG A 31 -7.90 -21.16 -6.36
C ARG A 31 -7.86 -20.77 -4.89
N ALA A 32 -7.70 -19.48 -4.62
CA ALA A 32 -7.78 -18.86 -3.32
C ALA A 32 -8.71 -17.64 -3.37
N LYS A 33 -9.33 -17.28 -2.25
CA LYS A 33 -10.07 -16.03 -2.13
C LYS A 33 -9.12 -14.88 -1.85
N VAL A 34 -9.28 -13.78 -2.56
CA VAL A 34 -8.43 -12.60 -2.46
C VAL A 34 -9.28 -11.35 -2.36
N SER A 35 -8.99 -10.54 -1.35
CA SER A 35 -9.60 -9.20 -1.20
C SER A 35 -8.55 -8.12 -1.42
N PHE A 36 -8.96 -7.01 -2.04
CA PHE A 36 -8.11 -5.85 -2.29
C PHE A 36 -8.68 -4.63 -1.57
N SER A 37 -7.83 -3.94 -0.83
CA SER A 37 -8.15 -2.66 -0.18
C SER A 37 -7.21 -1.56 -0.67
N VAL A 38 -7.58 -0.30 -0.46
CA VAL A 38 -6.75 0.88 -0.76
C VAL A 38 -6.53 1.71 0.50
N SER A 39 -5.35 2.28 0.65
CA SER A 39 -4.95 3.11 1.80
C SER A 39 -4.01 4.22 1.34
N ASP A 40 -3.72 5.18 2.24
CA ASP A 40 -2.84 6.31 1.96
C ASP A 40 -1.78 6.56 3.04
N ALA A 41 -0.65 7.10 2.59
CA ALA A 41 0.30 7.83 3.43
C ALA A 41 0.01 9.35 3.38
N PRO A 42 -0.29 10.00 4.52
CA PRO A 42 -0.79 11.37 4.56
C PRO A 42 0.06 12.38 3.78
N VAL A 43 -0.62 13.32 3.12
CA VAL A 43 -0.05 14.48 2.41
C VAL A 43 -0.50 15.78 3.09
N ASP A 44 0.42 16.74 3.21
CA ASP A 44 0.22 17.91 4.09
C ASP A 44 -0.60 19.06 3.47
N THR A 45 -0.83 19.05 2.15
CA THR A 45 -1.38 20.22 1.45
C THR A 45 -2.81 20.07 0.95
N ALA A 46 -3.32 18.85 0.82
CA ALA A 46 -4.68 18.58 0.34
C ALA A 46 -5.61 18.22 1.50
N SER A 47 -6.87 18.63 1.43
CA SER A 47 -7.89 18.23 2.39
C SER A 47 -8.67 16.98 1.95
N GLU A 48 -8.72 16.71 0.64
CA GLU A 48 -9.29 15.47 0.09
C GLU A 48 -8.51 15.05 -1.17
N VAL A 49 -8.34 13.74 -1.37
CA VAL A 49 -7.81 13.18 -2.62
C VAL A 49 -8.70 12.03 -3.03
N VAL A 50 -9.56 12.31 -3.99
CA VAL A 50 -10.64 11.41 -4.39
C VAL A 50 -10.32 10.71 -5.70
N VAL A 51 -10.39 9.39 -5.67
CA VAL A 51 -10.18 8.51 -6.83
C VAL A 51 -11.40 7.60 -7.02
N ALA A 52 -11.88 7.50 -8.25
CA ALA A 52 -12.96 6.60 -8.64
C ALA A 52 -12.38 5.33 -9.27
N PHE A 53 -12.38 4.24 -8.51
CA PHE A 53 -11.90 2.93 -8.92
C PHE A 53 -12.97 2.19 -9.73
N ASP A 54 -12.61 1.62 -10.88
CA ASP A 54 -13.51 0.93 -11.82
C ASP A 54 -13.28 -0.59 -11.76
N LYS A 55 -12.06 -1.02 -12.02
CA LYS A 55 -11.70 -2.45 -12.03
C LYS A 55 -10.21 -2.64 -11.84
N ILE A 56 -9.81 -3.88 -11.54
CA ILE A 56 -8.42 -4.32 -11.61
C ILE A 56 -8.22 -5.33 -12.74
N GLU A 57 -7.07 -5.25 -13.38
CA GLU A 57 -6.62 -6.18 -14.41
C GLU A 57 -5.35 -6.86 -13.92
N LEU A 58 -5.37 -8.18 -13.86
CA LEU A 58 -4.29 -9.01 -13.36
C LEU A 58 -3.71 -9.84 -14.49
N GLN A 59 -2.40 -9.76 -14.67
CA GLN A 59 -1.69 -10.54 -15.68
C GLN A 59 -0.90 -11.66 -15.01
N HIS A 60 -1.36 -12.90 -15.20
CA HIS A 60 -0.72 -14.08 -14.63
C HIS A 60 0.47 -14.56 -15.49
N ASP A 61 1.42 -15.25 -14.86
CA ASP A 61 2.62 -15.76 -15.53
C ASP A 61 2.33 -16.82 -16.59
N ASN A 62 1.21 -17.55 -16.45
CA ASN A 62 0.75 -18.49 -17.49
C ASN A 62 0.24 -17.79 -18.76
N GLY A 63 0.21 -16.45 -18.80
CA GLY A 63 -0.24 -15.64 -19.92
C GLY A 63 -1.72 -15.28 -19.89
N GLN A 64 -2.50 -15.83 -18.96
CA GLN A 64 -3.91 -15.47 -18.77
C GLN A 64 -4.04 -14.09 -18.11
N ARG A 65 -5.19 -13.47 -18.37
CA ARG A 65 -5.56 -12.16 -17.85
C ARG A 65 -6.91 -12.27 -17.16
N TYR A 66 -7.00 -11.71 -15.97
CA TYR A 66 -8.21 -11.64 -15.17
C TYR A 66 -8.61 -10.18 -15.04
N ILE A 67 -9.89 -9.89 -15.23
CA ILE A 67 -10.47 -8.56 -15.05
C ILE A 67 -11.51 -8.72 -13.96
N ILE A 68 -11.37 -7.95 -12.89
CA ILE A 68 -12.22 -8.01 -11.71
C ILE A 68 -12.76 -6.61 -11.51
N ASP A 69 -14.08 -6.46 -11.60
CA ASP A 69 -14.75 -5.20 -11.32
C ASP A 69 -14.71 -4.93 -9.81
N VAL A 70 -14.69 -3.66 -9.40
CA VAL A 70 -14.82 -3.34 -7.97
C VAL A 70 -16.21 -3.72 -7.48
N ASP A 71 -16.34 -3.99 -6.18
CA ASP A 71 -17.64 -4.25 -5.57
C ASP A 71 -18.54 -3.02 -5.73
N GLU A 72 -19.84 -3.23 -5.90
CA GLU A 72 -20.80 -2.13 -6.01
C GLU A 72 -20.79 -1.27 -4.74
N ASP A 73 -20.82 0.05 -4.90
CA ASP A 73 -20.90 0.96 -3.76
C ASP A 73 -22.31 0.92 -3.10
N SER A 74 -22.48 1.68 -2.02
CA SER A 74 -23.78 1.76 -1.32
C SER A 74 -24.95 2.30 -2.17
N GLN A 75 -24.67 2.88 -3.34
CA GLN A 75 -25.64 3.41 -4.29
C GLN A 75 -25.85 2.48 -5.49
N GLY A 76 -25.16 1.34 -5.55
CA GLY A 76 -25.22 0.37 -6.65
C GLY A 76 -24.44 0.81 -7.89
N ASN A 77 -23.45 1.68 -7.75
CA ASN A 77 -22.55 2.04 -8.84
C ASN A 77 -21.53 0.93 -9.08
N ASP A 78 -21.17 0.69 -10.34
CA ASP A 78 -20.11 -0.23 -10.78
C ASP A 78 -18.69 0.37 -10.63
N TYR A 79 -18.55 1.35 -9.74
CA TYR A 79 -17.29 1.99 -9.37
C TYR A 79 -17.35 2.40 -7.89
N GLN A 80 -16.20 2.51 -7.26
CA GLN A 80 -16.07 3.03 -5.90
C GLN A 80 -15.29 4.33 -5.90
N GLN A 81 -15.93 5.41 -5.45
CA GLN A 81 -15.27 6.70 -5.24
C GLN A 81 -14.77 6.80 -3.80
N ILE A 82 -13.46 6.87 -3.64
CA ILE A 82 -12.79 6.83 -2.34
C ILE A 82 -11.94 8.08 -2.17
N ASP A 83 -12.14 8.76 -1.04
CA ASP A 83 -11.21 9.76 -0.53
C ASP A 83 -10.08 9.06 0.22
N LEU A 84 -8.90 9.04 -0.39
CA LEU A 84 -7.73 8.33 0.10
C LEU A 84 -7.27 8.86 1.47
N LEU A 85 -7.47 10.15 1.75
CA LEU A 85 -7.04 10.77 3.02
C LEU A 85 -7.84 10.30 4.24
N LYS A 86 -8.97 9.60 4.04
CA LYS A 86 -9.76 8.99 5.11
C LYS A 86 -9.18 7.68 5.63
N TYR A 87 -8.19 7.12 4.94
CA TYR A 87 -7.61 5.81 5.26
C TYR A 87 -6.10 5.90 5.53
N PRO A 88 -5.65 6.70 6.54
CA PRO A 88 -4.26 6.76 6.90
C PRO A 88 -3.85 5.61 7.83
N GLY A 89 -2.57 5.26 7.82
CA GLY A 89 -1.99 4.34 8.79
C GLY A 89 -2.41 2.89 8.55
N THR A 90 -3.15 2.30 9.48
CA THR A 90 -3.64 0.91 9.37
C THR A 90 -5.06 0.79 8.85
N GLU A 91 -5.71 1.92 8.55
CA GLU A 91 -7.05 1.95 7.97
C GLU A 91 -6.95 1.73 6.46
N ALA A 92 -7.91 0.97 5.89
CA ALA A 92 -7.97 0.73 4.45
C ALA A 92 -9.43 0.58 3.99
N ALA A 93 -9.72 1.03 2.78
CA ALA A 93 -11.02 0.89 2.14
C ALA A 93 -11.03 -0.35 1.24
N MET A 94 -11.91 -1.31 1.53
CA MET A 94 -12.05 -2.52 0.71
C MET A 94 -12.76 -2.20 -0.60
N ILE A 95 -12.12 -2.53 -1.73
CA ILE A 95 -12.67 -2.28 -3.07
C ILE A 95 -13.14 -3.56 -3.77
N ILE A 96 -12.59 -4.71 -3.39
CA ILE A 96 -12.95 -6.04 -3.93
C ILE A 96 -12.92 -7.04 -2.79
N THR A 97 -13.96 -7.85 -2.67
CA THR A 97 -14.13 -8.79 -1.56
C THR A 97 -14.18 -10.24 -2.06
N ASP A 98 -13.35 -11.11 -1.48
CA ASP A 98 -13.44 -12.57 -1.64
C ASP A 98 -13.38 -13.09 -3.09
N GLU A 99 -12.70 -12.38 -4.00
CA GLU A 99 -12.57 -12.79 -5.39
C GLU A 99 -11.76 -14.08 -5.49
N GLU A 100 -12.30 -15.10 -6.18
CA GLU A 100 -11.59 -16.36 -6.35
C GLU A 100 -10.57 -16.23 -7.48
N LEU A 101 -9.29 -16.36 -7.17
CA LEU A 101 -8.19 -16.28 -8.14
C LEU A 101 -7.35 -17.56 -8.17
N PRO A 102 -6.85 -17.99 -9.34
CA PRO A 102 -5.86 -19.06 -9.40
C PRO A 102 -4.62 -18.75 -8.58
N VAL A 103 -4.15 -19.76 -7.85
CA VAL A 103 -2.88 -19.70 -7.12
C VAL A 103 -1.74 -19.56 -8.12
N GLY A 104 -0.83 -18.64 -7.87
CA GLY A 104 0.34 -18.42 -8.70
C GLY A 104 0.85 -16.99 -8.69
N HIS A 105 1.84 -16.74 -9.55
CA HIS A 105 2.51 -15.45 -9.65
C HIS A 105 1.85 -14.59 -10.74
N TYR A 106 1.45 -13.39 -10.34
CA TYR A 106 0.94 -12.35 -11.20
C TYR A 106 2.03 -11.33 -11.43
N LYS A 107 2.54 -11.25 -12.66
CA LYS A 107 3.65 -10.34 -13.01
C LYS A 107 3.27 -8.86 -13.04
N GLU A 108 1.99 -8.55 -13.14
CA GLU A 108 1.51 -7.17 -13.22
C GLU A 108 0.06 -7.09 -12.73
N MET A 109 -0.21 -6.08 -11.90
CA MET A 109 -1.54 -5.58 -11.56
C MET A 109 -1.73 -4.20 -12.20
N ILE A 110 -2.91 -3.95 -12.77
CA ILE A 110 -3.29 -2.65 -13.31
C ILE A 110 -4.62 -2.23 -12.69
N ILE A 111 -4.65 -1.10 -12.00
CA ILE A 111 -5.89 -0.49 -11.52
C ILE A 111 -6.40 0.44 -12.60
N HIS A 112 -7.67 0.27 -12.98
CA HIS A 112 -8.38 1.19 -13.89
C HIS A 112 -9.24 2.12 -13.06
N THR A 113 -9.25 3.39 -13.45
CA THR A 113 -10.05 4.43 -12.80
C THR A 113 -11.07 5.01 -13.76
N VAL A 114 -12.19 5.51 -13.24
CA VAL A 114 -13.22 6.13 -14.07
C VAL A 114 -12.66 7.43 -14.67
N PRO A 115 -12.70 7.63 -15.99
CA PRO A 115 -12.22 8.86 -16.61
C PRO A 115 -13.09 10.08 -16.27
N GLY A 116 -12.49 11.26 -16.36
CA GLY A 116 -13.22 12.53 -16.25
C GLY A 116 -13.12 13.16 -14.87
N SER A 117 -14.20 13.82 -14.42
CA SER A 117 -14.21 14.67 -13.23
C SER A 117 -14.46 13.94 -11.91
N MET A 118 -14.58 12.60 -11.93
CA MET A 118 -14.78 11.81 -10.72
C MET A 118 -13.50 11.69 -9.87
N ASN A 119 -12.34 12.01 -10.43
CA ASN A 119 -11.08 12.07 -9.70
C ASN A 119 -10.70 13.53 -9.47
N TYR A 120 -10.45 13.92 -8.22
CA TYR A 120 -10.12 15.30 -7.87
C TYR A 120 -9.29 15.38 -6.59
N VAL A 121 -8.68 16.55 -6.41
CA VAL A 121 -8.01 16.95 -5.17
C VAL A 121 -8.70 18.20 -4.67
N GLU A 122 -9.08 18.21 -3.40
CA GLU A 122 -9.52 19.43 -2.73
C GLU A 122 -8.31 20.08 -2.05
N ASP A 123 -7.91 21.24 -2.57
CA ASP A 123 -6.84 22.07 -2.02
C ASP A 123 -7.20 23.54 -2.29
N ASN A 124 -7.83 24.16 -1.29
CA ASN A 124 -8.34 25.53 -1.38
C ASN A 124 -9.24 25.76 -2.62
N GLY A 125 -10.01 24.74 -2.98
CA GLY A 125 -10.75 24.62 -4.23
C GLY A 125 -10.57 23.23 -4.83
N GLN A 126 -11.59 22.77 -5.56
CA GLN A 126 -11.56 21.48 -6.24
C GLN A 126 -10.71 21.56 -7.52
N HIS A 127 -9.72 20.69 -7.62
CA HIS A 127 -8.82 20.58 -8.76
C HIS A 127 -8.92 19.22 -9.44
N ALA A 128 -8.84 19.19 -10.77
CA ALA A 128 -8.90 17.94 -11.51
C ALA A 128 -7.67 17.05 -11.25
N LEU A 129 -7.90 15.78 -10.89
CA LEU A 129 -6.85 14.78 -10.73
C LEU A 129 -6.74 13.94 -12.00
N LYS A 130 -5.58 13.96 -12.65
CA LYS A 130 -5.31 13.18 -13.85
C LYS A 130 -4.49 11.95 -13.52
N ILE A 131 -5.05 10.81 -13.90
CA ILE A 131 -4.35 9.53 -13.87
C ILE A 131 -3.94 9.22 -15.31
N PRO A 132 -2.64 9.08 -15.63
CA PRO A 132 -2.19 8.80 -16.99
C PRO A 132 -2.92 7.56 -17.56
N SER A 133 -3.55 7.74 -18.73
CA SER A 133 -4.36 6.68 -19.37
C SER A 133 -5.50 6.09 -18.52
N ASN A 134 -5.85 6.73 -17.39
CA ASN A 134 -6.77 6.20 -16.37
C ASN A 134 -6.34 4.82 -15.85
N LYS A 135 -5.02 4.58 -15.83
CA LYS A 135 -4.43 3.29 -15.41
C LYS A 135 -3.25 3.54 -14.50
N LEU A 136 -3.25 2.87 -13.36
CA LEU A 136 -2.09 2.75 -12.49
C LEU A 136 -1.53 1.35 -12.69
N ARG A 137 -0.35 1.25 -13.30
CA ARG A 137 0.35 -0.02 -13.48
C ARG A 137 1.25 -0.23 -12.28
N LEU A 138 0.98 -1.30 -11.54
CA LEU A 138 1.70 -1.70 -10.35
C LEU A 138 2.63 -2.87 -10.70
N GLY A 139 3.45 -3.26 -9.72
CA GLY A 139 4.28 -4.46 -9.81
C GLY A 139 3.47 -5.75 -9.83
N GLY A 140 4.19 -6.86 -9.70
CA GLY A 140 3.60 -8.18 -9.51
C GLY A 140 3.35 -8.52 -8.05
N PHE A 141 2.57 -9.58 -7.83
CA PHE A 141 2.29 -10.18 -6.52
C PHE A 141 2.03 -11.67 -6.68
N THR A 142 1.97 -12.40 -5.57
CA THR A 142 1.73 -13.85 -5.57
C THR A 142 0.44 -14.14 -4.83
N VAL A 143 -0.42 -14.96 -5.43
CA VAL A 143 -1.56 -15.56 -4.74
C VAL A 143 -1.12 -16.94 -4.28
N GLU A 144 -1.08 -17.15 -2.96
CA GLU A 144 -0.67 -18.41 -2.35
C GLU A 144 -1.86 -19.39 -2.20
N SER A 145 -1.57 -20.62 -1.78
CA SER A 145 -2.59 -21.67 -1.55
C SER A 145 -3.48 -21.46 -0.33
N GLU A 146 -3.34 -20.33 0.37
CA GLU A 146 -4.13 -20.01 1.55
C GLU A 146 -5.60 -19.75 1.19
N ALA A 147 -6.52 -20.15 2.08
CA ALA A 147 -7.94 -20.09 1.78
C ALA A 147 -8.47 -18.66 1.59
N VAL A 148 -7.91 -17.68 2.31
CA VAL A 148 -8.27 -16.26 2.24
C VAL A 148 -7.02 -15.41 2.37
N GLN A 149 -6.77 -14.54 1.40
CA GLN A 149 -5.68 -13.57 1.38
C GLN A 149 -6.22 -12.16 1.27
N SER A 150 -5.47 -11.19 1.77
CA SER A 150 -5.84 -9.78 1.70
C SER A 150 -4.61 -8.96 1.32
N PHE A 151 -4.79 -8.10 0.32
CA PHE A 151 -3.77 -7.17 -0.13
C PHE A 151 -4.25 -5.73 0.07
N THR A 152 -3.33 -4.87 0.45
CA THR A 152 -3.56 -3.43 0.51
C THR A 152 -2.75 -2.73 -0.59
N ILE A 153 -3.41 -1.92 -1.39
CA ILE A 153 -2.82 -1.04 -2.38
C ILE A 153 -2.53 0.29 -1.68
N GLU A 154 -1.27 0.49 -1.32
CA GLU A 154 -0.77 1.67 -0.65
C GLU A 154 -0.51 2.78 -1.66
N PHE A 155 -1.20 3.90 -1.50
CA PHE A 155 -0.89 5.14 -2.18
C PHE A 155 0.05 5.95 -1.28
N ASP A 156 1.30 6.10 -1.68
CA ASP A 156 2.19 7.11 -1.10
C ASP A 156 1.90 8.43 -1.82
N LEU A 157 0.87 9.17 -1.38
CA LEU A 157 0.48 10.41 -2.05
C LEU A 157 1.58 11.47 -2.05
N ARG A 158 2.52 11.46 -1.10
CA ARG A 158 3.69 12.36 -1.13
C ARG A 158 4.63 12.08 -2.31
N LYS A 159 4.66 10.83 -2.80
CA LYS A 159 5.41 10.45 -4.02
C LYS A 159 4.54 10.45 -5.28
N ALA A 160 3.28 10.03 -5.16
CA ALA A 160 2.39 9.81 -6.29
C ALA A 160 1.73 11.11 -6.77
N LEU A 161 1.39 12.03 -5.86
CA LEU A 161 0.63 13.24 -6.19
C LEU A 161 1.56 14.37 -6.59
N VAL A 162 1.44 14.81 -7.85
CA VAL A 162 2.32 15.86 -8.42
C VAL A 162 1.48 16.95 -9.04
N LEU A 163 1.79 18.21 -8.71
CA LEU A 163 1.18 19.38 -9.32
C LEU A 163 1.37 19.37 -10.85
N ARG A 164 0.29 19.63 -11.59
CA ARG A 164 0.32 19.77 -13.04
C ARG A 164 0.55 21.23 -13.39
N GLY A 165 1.80 21.56 -13.70
CA GLY A 165 2.25 22.92 -13.98
C GLY A 165 3.22 23.39 -12.91
N ASN A 166 3.13 24.65 -12.52
CA ASN A 166 3.84 25.20 -11.37
C ASN A 166 2.84 25.93 -10.45
N GLU A 167 3.29 26.37 -9.27
CA GLU A 167 2.44 27.06 -8.29
C GLU A 167 1.70 28.28 -8.86
N ASN A 168 2.27 28.96 -9.86
CA ASN A 168 1.70 30.17 -10.47
C ASN A 168 0.80 29.88 -11.68
N SER A 169 0.80 28.64 -12.19
CA SER A 169 0.03 28.20 -13.35
C SER A 169 -0.49 26.78 -13.14
N ASN A 170 -1.01 26.50 -11.95
CA ASN A 170 -1.53 25.19 -11.59
C ASN A 170 -2.77 24.90 -12.44
N ASN A 171 -2.80 23.73 -13.07
CA ASN A 171 -3.96 23.24 -13.80
C ASN A 171 -4.46 21.91 -13.22
N GLY A 172 -4.28 21.69 -11.92
CA GLY A 172 -4.68 20.50 -11.17
C GLY A 172 -3.52 19.55 -10.86
N TYR A 173 -3.84 18.27 -10.66
CA TYR A 173 -2.90 17.30 -10.14
C TYR A 173 -2.74 16.11 -11.09
N ASN A 174 -1.60 15.43 -11.00
CA ASN A 174 -1.35 14.13 -11.58
C ASN A 174 -1.14 13.10 -10.48
N LEU A 175 -1.72 11.90 -10.63
CA LEU A 175 -1.42 10.76 -9.80
C LEU A 175 -0.50 9.81 -10.58
N LYS A 176 0.75 9.68 -10.14
CA LYS A 176 1.77 8.86 -10.79
C LYS A 176 1.74 7.42 -10.27
N PRO A 177 1.89 6.40 -11.13
CA PRO A 177 1.93 5.00 -10.70
C PRO A 177 3.08 4.64 -9.74
N HIS A 178 4.20 5.36 -9.78
CA HIS A 178 5.42 4.99 -9.02
C HIS A 178 5.31 5.20 -7.52
N GLY A 179 4.34 6.01 -7.06
CA GLY A 179 4.02 6.12 -5.63
C GLY A 179 2.91 5.17 -5.20
N VAL A 180 2.57 4.14 -5.97
CA VAL A 180 1.52 3.18 -5.64
C VAL A 180 2.11 1.77 -5.58
N THR A 181 1.92 1.07 -4.47
CA THR A 181 2.51 -0.26 -4.24
C THR A 181 1.46 -1.21 -3.69
N ILE A 182 1.55 -2.49 -4.05
CA ILE A 182 0.74 -3.55 -3.44
C ILE A 182 1.49 -4.18 -2.27
N ILE A 183 0.80 -4.36 -1.16
CA ILE A 183 1.30 -4.97 0.08
C ILE A 183 0.48 -6.23 0.37
N ASP A 184 1.17 -7.31 0.69
CA ASP A 184 0.57 -8.52 1.26
C ASP A 184 0.40 -8.34 2.77
N ASN A 185 -0.85 -8.41 3.24
CA ASN A 185 -1.14 -8.15 4.64
C ASN A 185 -0.66 -9.28 5.57
N SER A 186 -0.34 -10.46 5.03
CA SER A 186 0.27 -11.56 5.80
C SER A 186 1.75 -11.30 6.13
N GLU A 187 2.43 -10.51 5.31
CA GLU A 187 3.83 -10.11 5.51
C GLU A 187 3.97 -8.73 6.18
N ALA A 188 2.88 -7.95 6.24
CA ALA A 188 2.86 -6.63 6.86
C ALA A 188 2.83 -6.72 8.39
N SER A 189 3.55 -5.80 9.06
CA SER A 189 3.49 -5.58 10.50
C SER A 189 3.45 -4.08 10.78
N SER A 190 2.75 -3.70 11.85
CA SER A 190 2.57 -2.30 12.21
C SER A 190 3.46 -1.92 13.39
N LEU A 191 4.05 -0.73 13.32
CA LEU A 191 4.86 -0.15 14.37
C LEU A 191 4.11 1.03 14.99
N PHE A 192 3.99 1.05 16.32
CA PHE A 192 3.38 2.17 17.03
C PHE A 192 4.35 2.74 18.06
N GLY A 193 4.31 4.06 18.20
CA GLY A 193 5.12 4.80 19.16
C GLY A 193 4.54 6.18 19.43
N GLN A 194 4.96 6.78 20.55
CA GLN A 194 4.61 8.17 20.87
C GLN A 194 5.81 9.07 20.64
N VAL A 195 5.57 10.19 19.96
CA VAL A 195 6.50 11.30 19.79
C VAL A 195 6.10 12.39 20.77
N ASP A 196 7.05 12.92 21.54
CA ASP A 196 6.81 14.05 22.43
C ASP A 196 6.43 15.30 21.58
N PRO A 197 5.23 15.88 21.76
CA PRO A 197 4.78 17.02 20.95
C PRO A 197 5.71 18.24 21.02
N ALA A 198 6.50 18.39 22.10
CA ALA A 198 7.49 19.46 22.20
C ALA A 198 8.55 19.39 21.08
N LEU A 199 8.73 18.22 20.47
CA LEU A 199 9.70 18.00 19.39
C LEU A 199 9.26 18.61 18.06
N PHE A 200 7.95 18.78 17.84
CA PHE A 200 7.43 19.41 16.63
C PHE A 200 7.77 20.91 16.55
N THR A 201 8.13 21.53 17.68
CA THR A 201 8.57 22.93 17.74
C THR A 201 10.02 23.07 18.19
N ALA A 202 10.76 21.96 18.30
CA ALA A 202 12.15 21.95 18.74
C ALA A 202 13.09 22.38 17.60
N GLY A 203 13.17 23.68 17.33
CA GLY A 203 14.09 24.27 16.36
C GLY A 203 13.68 25.65 15.87
N GLU A 204 14.62 26.43 15.33
CA GLU A 204 14.29 27.67 14.62
C GLU A 204 13.56 27.34 13.32
N GLN A 205 12.40 27.99 13.07
CA GLN A 205 11.52 27.76 11.90
C GLN A 205 10.80 26.40 11.84
N CYS A 206 10.65 25.73 12.98
CA CYS A 206 9.75 24.58 13.12
C CYS A 206 8.32 25.07 13.39
N GLU A 207 7.42 24.88 12.43
CA GLU A 207 5.99 25.05 12.62
C GLU A 207 5.40 23.75 13.16
N ALA A 208 4.30 23.83 13.92
CA ALA A 208 3.67 22.65 14.52
C ALA A 208 3.03 21.71 13.46
N GLU A 209 2.82 22.22 12.25
CA GLU A 209 2.11 21.53 11.15
C GLU A 209 3.10 21.01 10.08
N GLY A 210 2.73 19.92 9.41
CA GLY A 210 3.55 19.28 8.36
C GLY A 210 4.80 18.55 8.87
N ASN A 211 4.79 18.12 10.14
CA ASN A 211 5.88 17.32 10.70
C ASN A 211 5.69 15.84 10.41
N VAL A 212 6.74 15.17 9.93
CA VAL A 212 6.69 13.77 9.50
C VAL A 212 7.64 12.91 10.32
N VAL A 213 7.21 11.67 10.59
CA VAL A 213 8.02 10.64 11.25
C VAL A 213 8.68 9.71 10.25
N TYR A 214 10.00 9.58 10.35
CA TYR A 214 10.79 8.70 9.51
C TYR A 214 11.36 7.54 10.33
N LEU A 215 11.30 6.34 9.74
CA LEU A 215 11.86 5.11 10.29
C LEU A 215 13.06 4.70 9.44
N TYR A 216 14.27 4.76 10.00
CA TYR A 216 15.50 4.31 9.33
C TYR A 216 15.98 2.99 9.89
N ALA A 217 16.51 2.13 9.03
CA ALA A 217 17.13 0.88 9.44
C ALA A 217 18.54 1.15 10.00
N GLY A 218 18.72 0.87 11.30
CA GLY A 218 20.00 1.07 12.00
C GLY A 218 19.99 2.30 12.91
N HIS A 219 21.17 2.75 13.32
CA HIS A 219 21.36 3.93 14.17
C HIS A 219 22.65 4.67 13.80
N GLY A 220 22.77 5.93 14.23
CA GLY A 220 23.95 6.76 13.98
C GLY A 220 24.08 7.25 12.52
N HIS A 221 22.95 7.42 11.83
CA HIS A 221 22.90 7.99 10.49
C HIS A 221 23.44 9.42 10.49
N GLN A 222 24.10 9.80 9.40
CA GLN A 222 24.52 11.19 9.17
C GLN A 222 23.33 11.99 8.63
N ASP A 223 23.18 13.24 9.03
CA ASP A 223 22.06 14.10 8.62
C ASP A 223 21.86 14.15 7.10
N ALA A 224 22.95 14.18 6.33
CA ALA A 224 22.92 14.18 4.86
C ALA A 224 22.33 12.89 4.24
N THR A 225 22.23 11.80 5.00
CA THR A 225 21.68 10.51 4.54
C THR A 225 20.22 10.30 4.91
N LEU A 226 19.61 11.26 5.61
CA LEU A 226 18.23 11.19 6.08
C LEU A 226 17.22 11.76 5.07
N LEU A 227 17.62 11.93 3.81
CA LEU A 227 16.75 12.43 2.73
C LEU A 227 15.70 11.38 2.35
N ASP A 228 14.47 11.81 2.12
CA ASP A 228 13.37 10.97 1.61
C ASP A 228 12.68 11.65 0.40
N ASN A 229 11.77 10.92 -0.26
CA ASN A 229 10.96 11.36 -1.40
C ASN A 229 11.79 11.77 -2.63
N LEU A 230 12.94 11.12 -2.83
CA LEU A 230 13.72 11.25 -4.06
C LEU A 230 13.17 10.27 -5.12
N ASP A 231 12.45 10.79 -6.11
CA ASP A 231 12.13 10.04 -7.33
C ASP A 231 13.27 10.22 -8.34
N VAL A 232 14.25 9.32 -8.30
CA VAL A 232 15.42 9.34 -9.23
C VAL A 232 15.05 9.07 -10.68
N ASN A 233 13.84 8.57 -10.93
CA ASN A 233 13.33 8.31 -12.28
C ASN A 233 12.47 9.47 -12.79
N ASP A 234 12.24 10.51 -11.98
CA ASP A 234 11.57 11.72 -12.41
C ASP A 234 12.45 12.45 -13.45
N PRO A 235 11.94 12.80 -14.64
CA PRO A 235 12.70 13.54 -15.64
C PRO A 235 13.19 14.92 -15.15
N ASP A 236 12.56 15.49 -14.13
CA ASP A 236 12.94 16.75 -13.51
C ASP A 236 13.91 16.57 -12.31
N PHE A 237 14.36 15.33 -12.05
CA PHE A 237 15.31 15.02 -10.97
C PHE A 237 16.69 15.63 -11.22
N ASP A 238 17.10 16.58 -10.37
CA ASP A 238 18.42 17.20 -10.41
C ASP A 238 19.34 16.65 -9.31
N ALA A 239 20.19 15.70 -9.70
CA ALA A 239 21.19 15.08 -8.82
C ALA A 239 22.23 16.06 -8.24
N SER A 240 22.36 17.28 -8.78
CA SER A 240 23.29 18.30 -8.28
C SER A 240 22.77 19.02 -7.02
N THR A 241 21.52 18.77 -6.65
CA THR A 241 20.83 19.45 -5.55
C THR A 241 20.44 18.51 -4.41
N ALA A 242 20.47 17.20 -4.67
CA ALA A 242 20.61 16.22 -3.61
C ALA A 242 22.03 16.37 -3.04
N LEU A 243 22.16 16.46 -1.71
CA LEU A 243 23.46 16.46 -1.04
C LEU A 243 24.10 15.07 -1.24
N LEU A 244 24.75 14.86 -2.38
CA LEU A 244 25.40 13.62 -2.77
C LEU A 244 26.88 13.88 -3.06
N GLU A 245 27.69 13.82 -2.01
CA GLU A 245 29.11 13.46 -2.16
C GLU A 245 29.45 12.32 -1.18
N SER A 246 28.98 11.08 -1.43
CA SER A 246 29.74 9.86 -1.02
C SER A 246 29.13 8.47 -1.29
N VAL A 247 27.90 8.29 -1.79
CA VAL A 247 27.23 6.96 -1.68
C VAL A 247 27.55 5.94 -2.82
N TRP A 248 28.41 6.28 -3.79
CA TRP A 248 28.66 5.42 -4.97
C TRP A 248 29.45 4.10 -4.73
N HIS A 249 29.75 3.70 -3.49
CA HIS A 249 30.56 2.49 -3.22
C HIS A 249 29.94 1.57 -2.16
N ARG A 250 28.77 0.94 -2.43
CA ARG A 250 28.42 -0.44 -1.96
C ARG A 250 26.95 -0.86 -2.19
N MET A 251 26.43 -0.82 -3.40
CA MET A 251 25.26 -1.65 -3.74
C MET A 251 25.72 -2.98 -4.35
N LEU A 252 26.18 -3.88 -3.47
CA LEU A 252 26.18 -5.31 -3.74
C LEU A 252 25.12 -5.95 -2.83
N ARG A 253 24.04 -6.44 -3.47
CA ARG A 253 23.14 -7.54 -3.10
C ARG A 253 23.03 -7.92 -1.61
N TYR A 254 21.82 -7.93 -1.05
CA TYR A 254 21.26 -8.97 -0.16
C TYR A 254 19.79 -8.59 0.13
N ARG A 255 18.76 -9.28 -0.41
CA ARG A 255 18.13 -10.56 -0.03
C ARG A 255 17.61 -10.59 1.42
N SER A 256 16.27 -10.41 1.53
CA SER A 256 15.32 -10.92 2.54
C SER A 256 15.77 -10.92 4.01
N MET A 257 15.10 -10.10 4.83
CA MET A 257 15.14 -10.24 6.29
C MET A 257 13.78 -10.70 6.80
N LYS A 258 13.73 -11.95 7.26
CA LYS A 258 12.69 -12.47 8.16
C LYS A 258 12.81 -11.80 9.53
N THR A 259 11.65 -11.49 10.09
CA THR A 259 11.35 -11.13 11.49
C THR A 259 12.50 -11.34 12.48
N THR A 260 13.02 -10.25 13.02
CA THR A 260 13.73 -10.26 14.30
C THR A 260 13.45 -8.95 15.03
N THR A 261 13.06 -9.11 16.28
CA THR A 261 12.74 -8.09 17.28
C THR A 261 13.71 -6.90 17.21
N MET A 262 13.20 -5.68 17.00
CA MET A 262 14.03 -4.48 17.11
C MET A 262 14.24 -4.14 18.60
N PRO A 263 15.48 -3.83 19.04
CA PRO A 263 15.72 -3.29 20.38
C PRO A 263 15.25 -1.83 20.45
N LEU A 264 14.80 -1.39 21.64
CA LEU A 264 14.52 0.02 21.96
C LEU A 264 15.62 0.95 21.44
N GLY A 265 15.27 1.91 20.57
CA GLY A 265 16.22 2.75 19.84
C GLY A 265 15.70 4.17 19.55
N ILE A 266 16.63 5.03 19.12
CA ILE A 266 16.47 6.47 18.83
C ILE A 266 16.17 6.63 17.33
N TYR A 267 15.14 7.39 16.95
CA TYR A 267 14.77 7.63 15.55
C TYR A 267 14.65 9.14 15.26
N LEU A 268 14.86 9.54 14.01
CA LEU A 268 15.10 10.93 13.60
C LEU A 268 13.86 11.51 12.86
N LEU A 269 13.54 12.78 13.12
CA LEU A 269 12.54 13.57 12.37
C LEU A 269 13.24 14.69 11.60
N GLY A 270 12.71 15.07 10.43
CA GLY A 270 13.20 16.21 9.64
C GLY A 270 12.08 16.86 8.82
N ARG A 271 12.24 18.15 8.49
CA ARG A 271 11.34 18.93 7.60
C ARG A 271 12.08 19.33 6.32
N ILE A 272 11.38 19.38 5.19
CA ILE A 272 11.82 20.05 3.96
C ILE A 272 10.83 21.20 3.66
N PRO A 273 11.19 22.47 3.88
CA PRO A 273 10.42 23.60 3.36
C PRO A 273 10.80 23.83 1.90
N TRP A 274 9.84 23.69 0.99
CA TRP A 274 9.93 24.28 -0.36
C TRP A 274 9.89 25.82 -0.21
N PRO A 275 10.76 26.62 -0.88
CA PRO A 275 11.72 26.30 -1.94
C PRO A 275 13.19 26.20 -1.47
N SER A 276 13.45 26.15 -0.16
CA SER A 276 14.81 26.20 0.40
C SER A 276 15.49 24.82 0.42
N ARG A 277 16.46 24.62 -0.48
CA ARG A 277 17.34 23.43 -0.59
C ARG A 277 18.40 23.34 0.54
N VAL A 278 18.01 23.49 1.81
CA VAL A 278 18.92 23.29 2.95
C VAL A 278 18.25 22.39 3.97
N MET A 279 18.78 21.18 4.10
CA MET A 279 18.34 20.19 5.08
C MET A 279 18.90 20.55 6.47
N ARG A 280 18.06 20.49 7.50
CA ARG A 280 18.50 20.50 8.90
C ARG A 280 17.76 19.37 9.62
N ALA A 281 18.49 18.30 9.95
CA ALA A 281 17.97 17.16 10.71
C ALA A 281 18.34 17.30 12.19
N TRP A 282 17.49 16.79 13.09
CA TRP A 282 17.76 16.77 14.53
C TRP A 282 17.33 15.46 15.17
N MET A 283 18.06 15.06 16.22
CA MET A 283 17.99 13.74 16.88
C MET A 283 16.92 13.68 17.97
N ILE A 284 16.07 12.64 17.95
CA ILE A 284 14.95 12.48 18.88
C ILE A 284 14.93 11.08 19.53
N ARG A 285 14.65 11.02 20.84
CA ARG A 285 14.46 9.76 21.58
C ARG A 285 12.97 9.38 21.65
N PHE A 286 12.66 8.12 21.37
CA PHE A 286 11.32 7.55 21.61
C PHE A 286 11.25 6.97 23.02
N ASN A 287 10.16 7.24 23.75
CA ASN A 287 9.98 6.78 25.12
C ASN A 287 9.43 5.34 25.20
N THR A 288 8.73 4.84 24.17
CA THR A 288 8.23 3.45 24.10
C THR A 288 7.92 3.10 22.64
N ILE A 289 8.28 1.89 22.23
CA ILE A 289 7.97 1.32 20.91
C ILE A 289 7.37 -0.07 21.15
N ALA A 290 6.21 -0.33 20.54
CA ALA A 290 5.58 -1.64 20.55
C ALA A 290 5.45 -2.13 19.10
N ILE A 291 5.89 -3.37 18.86
CA ILE A 291 5.76 -4.08 17.59
C ILE A 291 4.68 -5.12 17.81
N PHE A 292 3.67 -5.14 16.93
CA PHE A 292 2.59 -6.13 16.95
C PHE A 292 2.60 -6.97 15.67
#